data_AF-A0A6J4TSV8-F1
#
_entry.id   AF-A0A6J4TSV8-F1
#
_cell.length_a   1.000
_cell.length_b   1.000
_cell.length_c   1.000
_cell.angle_alpha   90.00
_cell.angle_beta   90.00
_cell.angle_gamma   90.00
#
_symmetry.space_group_name_H-M   'P 1'
#
loop_
_entity.id
_entity.type
_entity.pdbx_description
1 polymer ?
#
loop_
_entity_poly.entity_id
_entity_poly.type
_entity_poly.pdbx_seq_one_letter_code
_entity_poly.pdbx_strand_id
1 'polypeptide(L)'
;MPRIVVALTLLALLATASVASGAADKQHWPRIDGKFRIAKGSSPVTYKGSARSDELLGSHGSDTLSGRAGSDVLWGDHNPSGQPTSQRDTIYGGGGNDFIYGSHGRNRISGGQGNDAISAHYGRGTIDCGPGRDIYHVPRSLKRRYKIRNCERVDRRPESKRGGGLKPLR
;
A
#
# COMPACT_ATOMS: atom_id res chain seq x y z
N MET A 1 -44.78 57.24 22.05
CA MET A 1 -43.64 57.72 22.88
C MET A 1 -42.96 56.52 23.52
N PRO A 2 -41.62 56.53 23.62
CA PRO A 2 -40.77 55.34 23.46
C PRO A 2 -40.39 54.69 24.80
N ARG A 3 -39.98 53.42 24.80
CA ARG A 3 -38.87 52.94 25.64
C ARG A 3 -38.06 51.88 24.91
N ILE A 4 -36.87 52.32 24.51
CA ILE A 4 -35.74 51.53 24.05
C ILE A 4 -35.25 50.69 25.24
N VAL A 5 -35.07 49.39 25.06
CA VAL A 5 -34.18 48.58 25.90
C VAL A 5 -33.16 47.94 24.98
N VAL A 6 -31.93 48.46 25.03
CA VAL A 6 -30.74 47.86 24.45
C VAL A 6 -30.36 46.70 25.35
N ALA A 7 -30.52 45.46 24.88
CA ALA A 7 -29.96 44.29 25.53
C ALA A 7 -28.75 43.81 24.70
N LEU A 8 -27.58 44.17 25.22
CA LEU A 8 -26.26 43.74 24.78
C LEU A 8 -26.02 42.32 25.29
N THR A 9 -26.01 41.29 24.44
CA THR A 9 -25.58 39.94 24.86
C THR A 9 -24.82 39.19 23.76
N LEU A 10 -23.52 39.08 24.04
CA LEU A 10 -22.51 38.08 23.65
C LEU A 10 -22.60 37.41 22.27
N LEU A 11 -21.60 37.77 21.45
CA LEU A 11 -21.10 36.98 20.34
C LEU A 11 -20.50 35.67 20.88
N ALA A 12 -21.24 34.56 20.83
CA ALA A 12 -20.69 33.23 21.05
C ALA A 12 -19.96 32.77 19.77
N LEU A 13 -18.66 33.01 19.72
CA LEU A 13 -17.78 32.42 18.71
C LEU A 13 -17.64 30.92 19.02
N LEU A 14 -18.53 30.10 18.49
CA LEU A 14 -18.34 28.64 18.45
C LEU A 14 -17.22 28.34 17.46
N ALA A 15 -15.98 28.39 17.94
CA ALA A 15 -14.88 27.71 17.28
C ALA A 15 -15.18 26.22 17.36
N THR A 16 -15.73 25.65 16.29
CA THR A 16 -15.72 24.20 16.11
C THR A 16 -14.26 23.79 16.01
N ALA A 17 -13.72 23.23 17.09
CA ALA A 17 -12.45 22.53 17.05
C ALA A 17 -12.62 21.35 16.10
N SER A 18 -12.15 21.51 14.85
CA SER A 18 -11.95 20.40 13.95
C SER A 18 -10.87 19.53 14.59
N VAL A 19 -11.27 18.47 15.29
CA VAL A 19 -10.37 17.36 15.56
C VAL A 19 -10.08 16.71 14.22
N ALA A 20 -9.08 17.24 13.51
CA ALA A 20 -8.41 16.53 12.44
C ALA A 20 -7.65 15.38 13.10
N SER A 21 -8.35 14.26 13.28
CA SER A 21 -7.76 12.98 13.66
C SER A 21 -6.67 12.66 12.65
N GLY A 22 -5.43 12.62 13.12
CA GLY A 22 -4.26 12.21 12.36
C GLY A 22 -4.32 10.72 12.01
N ALA A 23 -5.20 10.34 11.10
CA ALA A 23 -5.12 9.09 10.39
C ALA A 23 -4.17 9.30 9.21
N ALA A 24 -3.08 8.52 9.17
CA ALA A 24 -2.19 8.45 8.02
C ALA A 24 -3.04 8.29 6.74
N ASP A 25 -2.89 9.24 5.82
CA ASP A 25 -3.76 9.40 4.67
C ASP A 25 -3.70 8.16 3.76
N LYS A 26 -4.71 7.29 3.89
CA LYS A 26 -4.95 6.11 3.04
C LYS A 26 -5.44 6.50 1.64
N GLN A 27 -5.00 7.64 1.11
CA GLN A 27 -5.57 8.26 -0.10
C GLN A 27 -5.56 7.39 -1.37
N HIS A 28 -4.79 6.29 -1.35
CA HIS A 28 -4.66 5.37 -2.48
C HIS A 28 -5.03 3.91 -2.17
N TRP A 29 -5.40 3.57 -0.92
CA TRP A 29 -5.85 2.21 -0.63
C TRP A 29 -7.24 1.96 -1.20
N PRO A 30 -7.52 0.73 -1.67
CA PRO A 30 -8.87 0.35 -2.03
C PRO A 30 -9.75 0.37 -0.79
N ARG A 31 -11.06 0.58 -1.00
CA ARG A 31 -12.03 0.38 0.07
C ARG A 31 -12.03 -1.10 0.43
N ILE A 32 -11.60 -1.41 1.65
CA ILE A 32 -11.65 -2.78 2.18
C ILE A 32 -13.10 -3.11 2.50
N ASP A 33 -13.63 -4.09 1.78
CA ASP A 33 -15.01 -4.55 1.91
C ASP A 33 -15.10 -6.09 2.03
N GLY A 34 -13.97 -6.78 1.95
CA GLY A 34 -13.81 -8.20 2.22
C GLY A 34 -13.37 -8.50 3.66
N LYS A 35 -12.51 -9.49 3.78
CA LYS A 35 -11.90 -10.01 5.01
C LYS A 35 -10.78 -9.08 5.46
N PHE A 36 -10.79 -8.79 6.75
CA PHE A 36 -9.64 -8.25 7.46
C PHE A 36 -9.00 -9.35 8.32
N ARG A 37 -7.71 -9.63 8.14
CA ARG A 37 -6.94 -10.60 8.91
C ARG A 37 -5.63 -10.01 9.37
N ILE A 38 -5.33 -10.19 10.65
CA ILE A 38 -4.08 -9.75 11.27
C ILE A 38 -3.51 -10.89 12.09
N ALA A 39 -2.25 -11.24 11.83
CA ALA A 39 -1.56 -12.27 12.56
C ALA A 39 -1.40 -11.86 14.02
N LYS A 40 -1.73 -12.78 14.94
CA LYS A 40 -1.51 -12.60 16.37
C LYS A 40 -0.21 -13.30 16.74
N GLY A 41 0.82 -12.54 17.08
CA GLY A 41 2.14 -13.05 17.45
C GLY A 41 3.09 -13.21 16.26
N SER A 42 4.07 -14.12 16.42
CA SER A 42 5.21 -14.27 15.50
C SER A 42 5.25 -15.60 14.74
N SER A 43 4.23 -16.44 14.92
CA SER A 43 4.18 -17.76 14.27
C SER A 43 3.68 -17.65 12.83
N PRO A 44 4.17 -18.51 11.91
CA PRO A 44 3.68 -18.56 10.53
C PRO A 44 2.16 -18.64 10.42
N VAL A 45 1.58 -17.86 9.52
CA VAL A 45 0.17 -17.85 9.16
C VAL A 45 -0.04 -18.21 7.69
N THR A 46 -1.23 -18.72 7.41
CA THR A 46 -1.73 -18.88 6.04
C THR A 46 -3.08 -18.18 5.92
N TYR A 47 -3.11 -17.07 5.21
CA TYR A 47 -4.33 -16.31 4.96
C TYR A 47 -4.75 -16.39 3.51
N LYS A 48 -6.06 -16.56 3.33
CA LYS A 48 -6.73 -16.57 2.04
C LYS A 48 -7.90 -15.59 2.07
N GLY A 49 -7.83 -14.62 1.17
CA GLY A 49 -8.86 -13.64 0.89
C GLY A 49 -10.10 -14.26 0.24
N SER A 50 -10.81 -13.46 -0.53
CA SER A 50 -12.14 -13.68 -1.05
C SER A 50 -12.20 -13.26 -2.52
N ALA A 51 -13.32 -12.73 -2.99
CA ALA A 51 -13.41 -12.10 -4.31
C ALA A 51 -13.63 -10.58 -4.19
N ARG A 52 -13.40 -10.05 -2.98
CA ARG A 52 -13.61 -8.67 -2.57
C ARG A 52 -12.28 -8.13 -2.06
N SER A 53 -12.20 -6.81 -1.91
CA SER A 53 -10.99 -6.15 -1.43
C SER A 53 -10.71 -6.52 0.03
N ASP A 54 -9.71 -7.36 0.27
CA ASP A 54 -9.30 -7.86 1.57
C ASP A 54 -8.07 -7.11 2.10
N GLU A 55 -7.84 -7.18 3.41
CA GLU A 55 -6.60 -6.71 4.05
C GLU A 55 -6.02 -7.87 4.89
N LEU A 56 -4.87 -8.40 4.45
CA LEU A 56 -4.23 -9.58 5.04
C LEU A 56 -2.82 -9.22 5.51
N LEU A 57 -2.63 -9.28 6.83
CA LEU A 57 -1.40 -8.86 7.51
C LEU A 57 -0.73 -10.07 8.18
N GLY A 58 0.41 -10.49 7.63
CA GLY A 58 1.27 -11.57 8.12
C GLY A 58 2.04 -11.19 9.39
N SER A 59 3.04 -11.96 9.77
CA SER A 59 3.72 -11.93 11.07
C SER A 59 5.25 -11.91 10.90
N HIS A 60 5.98 -12.13 12.00
CA HIS A 60 7.41 -12.47 11.95
C HIS A 60 7.69 -13.92 11.49
N GLY A 61 6.65 -14.70 11.21
CA GLY A 61 6.73 -16.06 10.69
C GLY A 61 7.12 -16.10 9.22
N SER A 62 7.12 -17.30 8.63
CA SER A 62 7.20 -17.48 7.18
C SER A 62 5.79 -17.69 6.64
N ASP A 63 5.17 -16.61 6.19
CA ASP A 63 3.74 -16.53 5.96
C ASP A 63 3.37 -16.86 4.51
N THR A 64 2.13 -17.34 4.33
CA THR A 64 1.52 -17.49 3.01
C THR A 64 0.26 -16.66 2.92
N LEU A 65 0.29 -15.63 2.08
CA LEU A 65 -0.83 -14.71 1.88
C LEU A 65 -1.33 -14.83 0.44
N SER A 66 -2.66 -14.95 0.28
CA SER A 66 -3.31 -14.96 -1.03
C SER A 66 -4.54 -14.05 -0.98
N GLY A 67 -4.51 -12.95 -1.73
CA GLY A 67 -5.62 -12.00 -1.87
C GLY A 67 -6.79 -12.60 -2.65
N ARG A 68 -6.47 -13.24 -3.78
CA ARG A 68 -7.38 -13.89 -4.75
C ARG A 68 -7.97 -12.87 -5.72
N ALA A 69 -9.24 -12.50 -5.64
CA ALA A 69 -9.79 -11.49 -6.54
C ALA A 69 -10.25 -10.30 -5.70
N GLY A 70 -10.23 -9.10 -6.27
CA GLY A 70 -10.45 -7.86 -5.53
C GLY A 70 -9.19 -7.03 -5.49
N SER A 71 -9.30 -5.79 -5.01
CA SER A 71 -8.11 -4.96 -4.79
C SER A 71 -7.66 -5.14 -3.35
N ASP A 72 -6.62 -5.93 -3.15
CA ASP A 72 -6.21 -6.39 -1.83
C ASP A 72 -5.07 -5.55 -1.26
N VAL A 73 -4.96 -5.55 0.07
CA VAL A 73 -3.81 -5.04 0.80
C VAL A 73 -3.12 -6.21 1.50
N LEU A 74 -1.93 -6.56 1.05
CA LEU A 74 -1.18 -7.71 1.55
C LEU A 74 0.14 -7.26 2.15
N TRP A 75 0.41 -7.63 3.41
CA TRP A 75 1.66 -7.29 4.08
C TRP A 75 2.29 -8.54 4.70
N GLY A 76 3.46 -8.95 4.21
CA GLY A 76 4.16 -10.16 4.68
C GLY A 76 4.47 -10.15 6.18
N ASP A 77 4.85 -8.98 6.72
CA ASP A 77 5.10 -8.77 8.14
C ASP A 77 4.69 -7.36 8.55
N HIS A 78 3.54 -7.24 9.22
CA HIS A 78 2.98 -5.95 9.64
C HIS A 78 3.55 -5.44 10.97
N ASN A 79 4.34 -6.25 11.68
CA ASN A 79 4.83 -5.86 12.99
C ASN A 79 5.88 -4.75 12.82
N PRO A 80 5.83 -3.68 13.64
CA PRO A 80 6.66 -2.49 13.41
C PRO A 80 8.13 -2.67 13.85
N SER A 81 8.45 -3.66 14.68
CA SER A 81 9.81 -3.90 15.19
C SER A 81 10.15 -5.37 15.25
N GLY A 82 11.44 -5.70 15.35
CA GLY A 82 11.91 -7.06 15.59
C GLY A 82 11.92 -7.98 14.37
N GLN A 83 11.96 -7.43 13.15
CA GLN A 83 11.82 -8.22 11.93
C GLN A 83 12.98 -9.22 11.76
N PRO A 84 12.69 -10.54 11.71
CA PRO A 84 13.70 -11.54 11.47
C PRO A 84 14.15 -11.58 10.00
N THR A 85 15.42 -11.93 9.77
CA THR A 85 15.93 -12.12 8.40
C THR A 85 15.81 -13.56 7.90
N SER A 86 15.28 -14.47 8.73
CA SER A 86 15.06 -15.89 8.43
C SER A 86 13.74 -16.17 7.72
N GLN A 87 12.80 -15.21 7.72
CA GLN A 87 11.45 -15.34 7.15
C GLN A 87 11.48 -15.70 5.67
N ARG A 88 10.46 -16.44 5.25
CA ARG A 88 10.28 -16.91 3.89
C ARG A 88 8.82 -16.77 3.47
N ASP A 89 8.42 -15.55 3.16
CA ASP A 89 7.02 -15.30 2.83
C ASP A 89 6.72 -15.58 1.37
N THR A 90 5.51 -16.08 1.15
CA THR A 90 4.93 -16.23 -0.18
C THR A 90 3.66 -15.39 -0.23
N ILE A 91 3.62 -14.42 -1.14
CA ILE A 91 2.51 -13.48 -1.27
C ILE A 91 1.99 -13.53 -2.71
N TYR A 92 0.70 -13.76 -2.84
CA TYR A 92 -0.04 -13.74 -4.10
C TYR A 92 -1.14 -12.67 -4.00
N GLY A 93 -1.05 -11.60 -4.80
CA GLY A 93 -2.13 -10.62 -4.96
C GLY A 93 -3.36 -11.29 -5.55
N GLY A 94 -3.26 -11.65 -6.82
CA GLY A 94 -4.24 -12.43 -7.55
C GLY A 94 -4.81 -11.63 -8.70
N GLY A 95 -6.06 -11.22 -8.66
CA GLY A 95 -6.70 -10.44 -9.71
C GLY A 95 -7.33 -9.18 -9.14
N GLY A 96 -6.99 -8.02 -9.68
CA GLY A 96 -7.39 -6.72 -9.17
C GLY A 96 -6.15 -5.84 -8.98
N ASN A 97 -6.34 -4.60 -8.55
CA ASN A 97 -5.21 -3.70 -8.33
C ASN A 97 -4.76 -3.84 -6.87
N ASP A 98 -3.68 -4.58 -6.64
CA ASP A 98 -3.26 -4.96 -5.29
C ASP A 98 -2.15 -4.06 -4.75
N PHE A 99 -2.14 -3.86 -3.43
CA PHE A 99 -1.05 -3.23 -2.69
C PHE A 99 -0.30 -4.30 -1.90
N ILE A 100 0.95 -4.56 -2.28
CA ILE A 100 1.73 -5.65 -1.69
C ILE A 100 2.99 -5.09 -1.03
N TYR A 101 3.12 -5.31 0.27
CA TYR A 101 4.33 -5.07 1.05
C TYR A 101 5.01 -6.39 1.40
N GLY A 102 6.20 -6.61 0.85
CA GLY A 102 7.08 -7.71 1.26
C GLY A 102 7.63 -7.50 2.68
N SER A 103 8.12 -8.57 3.30
CA SER A 103 8.75 -8.52 4.61
C SER A 103 10.29 -8.52 4.51
N HIS A 104 10.95 -8.76 5.64
CA HIS A 104 12.37 -9.07 5.67
C HIS A 104 12.63 -10.50 5.13
N GLY A 105 13.87 -10.97 5.20
CA GLY A 105 14.20 -12.33 4.77
C GLY A 105 14.03 -12.57 3.25
N ARG A 106 13.51 -13.74 2.87
CA ARG A 106 13.42 -14.18 1.47
C ARG A 106 11.97 -14.30 1.01
N ASN A 107 11.53 -13.36 0.19
CA ASN A 107 10.16 -13.27 -0.29
C ASN A 107 9.97 -13.89 -1.68
N ARG A 108 8.80 -14.51 -1.91
CA ARG A 108 8.26 -14.79 -3.23
C ARG A 108 6.97 -14.01 -3.40
N ILE A 109 6.98 -12.98 -4.25
CA ILE A 109 5.84 -12.10 -4.47
C ILE A 109 5.37 -12.24 -5.92
N SER A 110 4.06 -12.44 -6.07
CA SER A 110 3.34 -12.39 -7.34
C SER A 110 2.22 -11.36 -7.21
N GLY A 111 2.22 -10.32 -8.05
CA GLY A 111 1.11 -9.36 -8.14
C GLY A 111 -0.12 -10.04 -8.70
N GLY A 112 -0.01 -10.49 -9.96
CA GLY A 112 -1.08 -11.21 -10.65
C GLY A 112 -1.66 -10.34 -11.76
N GLN A 113 -2.96 -10.43 -12.01
CA GLN A 113 -3.61 -9.58 -13.01
C GLN A 113 -4.05 -8.27 -12.38
N GLY A 114 -3.79 -7.15 -13.04
CA GLY A 114 -4.24 -5.84 -12.59
C GLY A 114 -3.08 -4.86 -12.51
N ASN A 115 -3.32 -3.65 -12.03
CA ASN A 115 -2.28 -2.65 -11.87
C ASN A 115 -1.81 -2.65 -10.41
N ASP A 116 -0.77 -3.42 -10.14
CA ASP A 116 -0.30 -3.67 -8.78
C ASP A 116 0.74 -2.66 -8.32
N ALA A 117 0.76 -2.41 -7.01
CA ALA A 117 1.77 -1.62 -6.34
C ALA A 117 2.54 -2.49 -5.33
N ILE A 118 3.76 -2.86 -5.70
CA ILE A 118 4.59 -3.79 -4.92
C ILE A 118 5.77 -3.06 -4.29
N SER A 119 5.85 -3.05 -2.96
CA SER A 119 7.01 -2.53 -2.24
C SER A 119 7.76 -3.62 -1.48
N ALA A 120 9.06 -3.71 -1.72
CA ALA A 120 9.96 -4.56 -0.96
C ALA A 120 11.19 -3.75 -0.54
N HIS A 121 11.08 -3.12 0.63
CA HIS A 121 12.11 -2.26 1.19
C HIS A 121 13.28 -3.01 1.83
N TYR A 122 13.12 -4.30 2.08
CA TYR A 122 14.07 -5.15 2.79
C TYR A 122 14.19 -6.53 2.13
N GLY A 123 15.09 -7.36 2.65
CA GLY A 123 15.19 -8.76 2.25
C GLY A 123 15.74 -8.99 0.83
N ARG A 124 15.32 -10.12 0.26
CA ARG A 124 15.73 -10.64 -1.06
C ARG A 124 14.65 -11.55 -1.63
N GLY A 125 14.77 -11.94 -2.88
CA GLY A 125 13.92 -12.99 -3.44
C GLY A 125 13.43 -12.72 -4.85
N THR A 126 12.14 -12.94 -5.10
CA THR A 126 11.54 -12.79 -6.43
C THR A 126 10.30 -11.91 -6.36
N ILE A 127 10.18 -11.01 -7.33
CA ILE A 127 8.98 -10.23 -7.59
C ILE A 127 8.57 -10.46 -9.04
N ASP A 128 7.34 -10.87 -9.24
CA ASP A 128 6.69 -11.02 -10.54
C ASP A 128 5.42 -10.17 -10.47
N CYS A 129 5.38 -9.00 -11.12
CA CYS A 129 4.18 -8.16 -10.98
C CYS A 129 3.03 -8.73 -11.78
N GLY A 130 3.26 -9.19 -13.00
CA GLY A 130 2.30 -9.98 -13.76
C GLY A 130 1.72 -9.17 -14.93
N PRO A 131 0.52 -9.51 -15.43
CA PRO A 131 -0.14 -8.70 -16.45
C PRO A 131 -0.76 -7.43 -15.88
N GLY A 132 -0.43 -6.29 -16.48
CA GLY A 132 -1.04 -5.00 -16.18
C GLY A 132 -0.02 -3.88 -16.26
N ARG A 133 -0.31 -2.75 -15.60
CA ARG A 133 0.65 -1.65 -15.43
C ARG A 133 1.01 -1.55 -13.97
N ASP A 134 2.06 -2.25 -13.62
CA ASP A 134 2.50 -2.43 -12.26
C ASP A 134 3.57 -1.42 -11.90
N ILE A 135 3.60 -1.03 -10.64
CA ILE A 135 4.70 -0.27 -10.07
C ILE A 135 5.37 -1.11 -9.00
N TYR A 136 6.69 -1.13 -9.02
CA TYR A 136 7.45 -1.74 -7.95
C TYR A 136 8.45 -0.76 -7.34
N HIS A 137 8.65 -0.89 -6.04
CA HIS A 137 9.64 -0.15 -5.30
C HIS A 137 10.57 -1.10 -4.54
N VAL A 138 11.82 -1.17 -4.99
CA VAL A 138 12.93 -1.84 -4.30
C VAL A 138 14.08 -0.86 -4.21
N PRO A 139 14.63 -0.56 -3.02
CA PRO A 139 15.78 0.31 -2.88
C PRO A 139 16.93 -0.12 -3.77
N ARG A 140 17.67 0.86 -4.32
CA ARG A 140 18.78 0.60 -5.27
C ARG A 140 19.82 -0.37 -4.68
N SER A 141 20.09 -0.29 -3.37
CA SER A 141 20.99 -1.18 -2.64
C SER A 141 20.54 -2.65 -2.59
N LEU A 142 19.22 -2.90 -2.70
CA LEU A 142 18.63 -4.24 -2.66
C LEU A 142 18.24 -4.76 -4.04
N LYS A 143 18.32 -3.94 -5.09
CA LYS A 143 17.89 -4.31 -6.44
C LYS A 143 18.56 -5.59 -6.97
N ARG A 144 19.84 -5.85 -6.64
CA ARG A 144 20.55 -7.08 -7.04
C ARG A 144 20.14 -8.32 -6.22
N ARG A 145 19.47 -8.13 -5.08
CA ARG A 145 18.98 -9.21 -4.21
C ARG A 145 17.61 -9.73 -4.63
N TYR A 146 16.92 -8.98 -5.49
CA TYR A 146 15.64 -9.37 -6.05
C TYR A 146 15.78 -9.71 -7.54
N LYS A 147 15.20 -10.85 -7.93
CA LYS A 147 14.89 -11.13 -9.34
C LYS A 147 13.51 -10.55 -9.62
N ILE A 148 13.45 -9.50 -10.43
CA ILE A 148 12.23 -8.74 -10.71
C ILE A 148 11.90 -8.92 -12.19
N ARG A 149 10.65 -9.25 -12.51
CA ARG A 149 10.17 -9.45 -13.88
C ARG A 149 8.72 -8.99 -14.01
N ASN A 150 8.29 -8.74 -15.24
CA ASN A 150 6.91 -8.36 -15.57
C ASN A 150 6.43 -7.17 -14.72
N CYS A 151 7.29 -6.17 -14.51
CA CYS A 151 6.97 -5.00 -13.71
C CYS A 151 7.41 -3.74 -14.45
N GLU A 152 6.56 -2.72 -14.46
CA GLU A 152 6.94 -1.41 -14.96
C GLU A 152 7.62 -0.59 -13.85
N ARG A 153 8.60 0.23 -14.24
CA ARG A 153 9.16 1.25 -13.35
C ARG A 153 8.75 2.60 -13.88
N VAL A 154 7.67 3.16 -13.34
CA VAL A 154 7.21 4.49 -13.74
C VAL A 154 8.14 5.52 -13.10
N ASP A 155 9.14 5.94 -13.86
CA ASP A 155 9.98 7.09 -13.52
C ASP A 155 9.09 8.33 -13.66
N ARG A 156 8.42 8.76 -12.58
CA ARG A 156 7.68 10.03 -12.58
C ARG A 156 8.69 11.18 -12.53
N ARG A 157 9.39 11.41 -13.65
CA ARG A 157 9.79 12.79 -13.96
C ARG A 157 8.48 13.56 -14.11
N PRO A 158 8.28 14.70 -13.40
CA PRO A 158 7.13 15.54 -13.65
C PRO A 158 7.08 15.86 -15.15
N GLU A 159 5.89 15.88 -15.72
CA GLU A 159 5.65 16.04 -17.15
C GLU A 159 6.37 17.26 -17.75
N SER A 160 6.59 18.29 -16.94
CA SER A 160 7.36 19.49 -17.26
C SER A 160 8.83 19.27 -17.65
N LYS A 161 9.41 18.08 -17.40
CA LYS A 161 10.79 17.73 -17.77
C LYS A 161 10.89 16.64 -18.84
N ARG A 162 9.78 16.28 -19.49
CA ARG A 162 9.81 15.46 -20.71
C ARG A 162 10.18 16.38 -21.86
N GLY A 163 11.43 16.33 -22.30
CA GLY A 163 11.96 17.12 -23.41
C GLY A 163 11.23 16.81 -24.72
N GLY A 164 10.12 17.51 -24.96
CA GLY A 164 9.47 17.64 -26.25
C GLY A 164 9.75 19.04 -26.77
N GLY A 165 10.95 19.22 -27.34
CA GLY A 165 11.20 20.39 -28.18
C GLY A 165 10.30 20.29 -29.40
N LEU A 166 9.22 21.07 -29.44
CA LEU A 166 8.63 21.47 -30.71
C LEU A 166 9.72 22.19 -31.49
N LYS A 167 10.35 21.49 -32.44
CA LYS A 167 11.03 22.17 -33.53
C LYS A 167 9.93 22.73 -34.44
N PRO A 168 9.87 24.04 -34.69
CA PRO A 168 9.05 24.55 -35.77
C PRO A 168 9.59 23.94 -37.09
N LEU A 169 8.70 23.31 -37.84
CA LEU A 169 8.96 23.00 -39.24
C LEU A 169 9.09 24.34 -39.98
N ARG A 170 10.09 24.40 -40.87
CA ARG A 170 10.33 25.55 -41.75
C ARG A 170 9.12 25.86 -42.62
#